data_AF-A0AAY5K8L0-F1
#
_entry.id   AF-A0AAY5K8L0-F1
#
_cell.length_a   1.000
_cell.length_b   1.000
_cell.length_c   1.000
_cell.angle_alpha   90.00
_cell.angle_beta   90.00
_cell.angle_gamma   90.00
#
_symmetry.space_group_name_H-M   'P 1'
#
loop_
_entity.id
_entity.type
_entity.pdbx_description
1 polymer ?
#
loop_
_entity_poly.entity_id
_entity_poly.type
_entity_poly.pdbx_seq_one_letter_code
_entity_poly.pdbx_strand_id
1 'polypeptide(L)'
;MLELLAQRPLILGLPTDHSRSGGMSYLPPAYMTLIFVYGTLKKGQPNHFRIQPDQANGKAEFCGHARTVERYPLVIAGNYNIPALLNRPGEGQRVQGEVYKVDNTMLAFLDAFEGCPSMYQRTLAQLELQDWEGGEQSPTAGSIMEAFVYSTTSYQPAWLKQTFYESYDAYGDHGLTYINRDDKRRTGYGF
;
A
#
# COMPACT_ATOMS: atom_id res chain seq x y z
N MET A 1 -2.08 56.31 29.52
CA MET A 1 -2.50 56.87 28.22
C MET A 1 -3.74 56.09 27.81
N LEU A 2 -4.92 56.70 27.95
CA LEU A 2 -5.66 57.37 26.87
C LEU A 2 -6.05 56.35 25.79
N GLU A 3 -7.31 55.89 25.73
CA GLU A 3 -8.43 56.54 24.99
C GLU A 3 -8.14 56.66 23.47
N LEU A 4 -9.06 56.39 22.54
CA LEU A 4 -10.51 56.60 22.59
C LEU A 4 -11.26 55.68 21.58
N LEU A 5 -12.58 55.56 21.81
CA LEU A 5 -13.72 55.21 20.94
C LEU A 5 -13.48 55.33 19.40
N ALA A 6 -14.18 54.66 18.48
CA ALA A 6 -15.50 53.99 18.52
C ALA A 6 -15.51 52.83 17.46
N GLN A 7 -16.60 52.21 16.97
CA GLN A 7 -18.06 52.37 17.11
C GLN A 7 -18.78 51.03 16.75
N ARG A 8 -20.11 51.02 16.64
CA ARG A 8 -20.92 49.96 15.97
C ARG A 8 -22.01 50.61 15.10
N PRO A 9 -22.30 50.10 13.89
CA PRO A 9 -23.61 50.23 13.28
C PRO A 9 -24.54 49.09 13.73
N LEU A 10 -25.82 49.41 13.92
CA LEU A 10 -26.95 48.47 13.96
C LEU A 10 -27.53 48.30 12.54
N ILE A 11 -28.58 47.46 12.41
CA ILE A 11 -29.48 47.31 11.25
C ILE A 11 -28.88 46.37 10.15
N LEU A 12 -29.59 45.43 9.51
CA LEU A 12 -31.02 45.04 9.49
C LEU A 12 -31.14 43.49 9.57
N GLY A 13 -32.33 42.96 9.88
CA GLY A 13 -32.55 41.50 9.96
C GLY A 13 -32.44 40.77 8.63
N LEU A 14 -31.85 39.58 8.65
CA LEU A 14 -31.96 38.60 7.55
C LEU A 14 -33.31 37.87 7.66
N PRO A 15 -34.03 37.63 6.54
CA PRO A 15 -35.23 36.81 6.56
C PRO A 15 -34.88 35.35 6.87
N THR A 16 -35.67 34.72 7.73
CA THR A 16 -35.69 33.27 7.90
C THR A 16 -36.32 32.62 6.68
N ASP A 17 -35.51 32.21 5.69
CA ASP A 17 -36.01 31.31 4.65
C ASP A 17 -35.87 29.85 5.12
N HIS A 18 -37.02 29.22 5.39
CA HIS A 18 -37.13 27.79 5.61
C HIS A 18 -37.24 27.06 4.26
N SER A 19 -36.20 27.13 3.43
CA SER A 19 -36.09 26.31 2.22
C SER A 19 -35.15 25.12 2.45
N ARG A 20 -35.74 23.90 2.36
CA ARG A 20 -35.00 22.63 2.41
C ARG A 20 -34.04 22.52 1.22
N SER A 21 -32.78 22.90 1.39
CA SER A 21 -31.72 22.40 0.52
C SER A 21 -31.19 21.08 1.09
N GLY A 22 -31.57 19.96 0.48
CA GLY A 22 -30.87 18.71 0.70
C GLY A 22 -29.42 18.89 0.23
N GLY A 23 -28.49 19.03 1.17
CA GLY A 23 -27.08 19.20 0.87
C GLY A 23 -26.57 17.96 0.16
N MET A 24 -26.47 18.03 -1.17
CA MET A 24 -25.78 17.03 -1.97
C MET A 24 -24.32 17.05 -1.52
N SER A 25 -23.94 16.09 -0.68
CA SER A 25 -22.58 15.98 -0.19
C SER A 25 -21.66 15.72 -1.37
N TYR A 26 -20.92 16.74 -1.78
CA TYR A 26 -19.82 16.60 -2.72
C TYR A 26 -18.74 15.74 -2.06
N LEU A 27 -18.90 14.42 -2.17
CA LEU A 27 -17.80 13.50 -1.98
C LEU A 27 -16.77 13.86 -3.07
N PRO A 28 -15.54 14.26 -2.70
CA PRO A 28 -14.50 14.49 -3.69
C PRO A 28 -14.28 13.18 -4.48
N PRO A 29 -13.88 13.27 -5.76
CA PRO A 29 -13.58 12.07 -6.53
C PRO A 29 -12.57 11.22 -5.75
N ALA A 30 -12.87 9.94 -5.60
CA ALA A 30 -11.96 9.01 -4.95
C ALA A 30 -10.68 8.93 -5.78
N TYR A 31 -9.61 9.55 -5.29
CA TYR A 31 -8.29 9.40 -5.90
C TYR A 31 -7.87 7.95 -5.78
N MET A 32 -7.67 7.33 -6.93
CA MET A 32 -7.32 5.93 -7.05
C MET A 32 -5.81 5.85 -7.33
N THR A 33 -5.11 5.13 -6.48
CA THR A 33 -3.65 4.99 -6.49
C THR A 33 -3.28 3.60 -6.96
N LEU A 34 -2.30 3.47 -7.87
CA LEU A 34 -1.73 2.17 -8.20
C LEU A 34 -0.69 1.77 -7.16
N ILE A 35 -0.82 0.55 -6.64
CA ILE A 35 0.16 -0.11 -5.79
C ILE A 35 0.61 -1.43 -6.43
N PHE A 36 1.80 -1.88 -6.06
CA PHE A 36 2.37 -3.17 -6.44
C PHE A 36 2.70 -3.99 -5.21
N VAL A 37 2.09 -5.17 -5.09
CA VAL A 37 2.29 -6.09 -3.98
C VAL A 37 3.07 -7.32 -4.45
N TYR A 38 4.21 -7.58 -3.82
CA TYR A 38 5.11 -8.70 -4.13
C TYR A 38 5.07 -9.80 -3.07
N GLY A 39 4.62 -9.47 -1.85
CA GLY A 39 4.72 -10.29 -0.64
C GLY A 39 3.39 -10.85 -0.16
N THR A 40 3.16 -10.78 1.16
CA THR A 40 2.04 -11.46 1.84
C THR A 40 0.62 -10.99 1.47
N LEU A 41 0.48 -9.90 0.70
CA LEU A 41 -0.78 -9.32 0.25
C LEU A 41 -1.28 -9.87 -1.11
N LYS A 42 -0.43 -10.57 -1.87
CA LYS A 42 -0.81 -11.17 -3.17
C LYS A 42 -1.94 -12.19 -3.03
N LYS A 43 -2.69 -12.48 -4.11
CA LYS A 43 -3.69 -13.56 -4.14
C LYS A 43 -3.08 -14.87 -3.61
N GLY A 44 -3.84 -15.59 -2.77
CA GLY A 44 -3.39 -16.82 -2.13
C GLY A 44 -2.37 -16.67 -0.98
N GLN A 45 -1.89 -15.45 -0.67
CA GLN A 45 -0.92 -15.22 0.40
C GLN A 45 -1.56 -14.84 1.75
N PRO A 46 -0.85 -15.03 2.89
CA PRO A 46 -1.47 -15.03 4.23
C PRO A 46 -2.19 -13.75 4.67
N ASN A 47 -1.84 -12.58 4.13
CA ASN A 47 -2.48 -11.30 4.47
C ASN A 47 -3.43 -10.80 3.36
N HIS A 48 -3.65 -11.58 2.29
CA HIS A 48 -4.48 -11.16 1.15
C HIS A 48 -5.91 -10.74 1.55
N PHE A 49 -6.48 -11.39 2.58
CA PHE A 49 -7.79 -11.03 3.11
C PHE A 49 -7.89 -9.53 3.45
N ARG A 50 -6.80 -8.87 3.86
CA ARG A 50 -6.80 -7.46 4.28
C ARG A 50 -7.17 -6.47 3.19
N ILE A 51 -6.95 -6.82 1.93
CA ILE A 51 -7.30 -5.99 0.77
C ILE A 51 -8.63 -6.42 0.11
N GLN A 52 -9.37 -7.36 0.70
CA GLN A 52 -10.68 -7.77 0.20
C GLN A 52 -11.79 -6.78 0.62
N PRO A 53 -12.91 -6.69 -0.15
CA PRO A 53 -13.94 -5.67 0.07
C PRO A 53 -14.70 -5.77 1.39
N ASP A 54 -14.62 -6.90 2.09
CA ASP A 54 -15.39 -7.19 3.31
C ASP A 54 -14.74 -6.67 4.60
N GLN A 55 -13.46 -6.29 4.57
CA GLN A 55 -12.70 -5.90 5.77
C GLN A 55 -12.94 -4.46 6.26
N ALA A 56 -13.74 -3.66 5.55
CA ALA A 56 -13.92 -2.22 5.80
C ALA A 56 -12.63 -1.36 5.77
N ASN A 57 -11.53 -1.88 5.21
CA ASN A 57 -10.24 -1.18 5.09
C ASN A 57 -10.18 -0.15 3.95
N GLY A 58 -11.22 -0.05 3.11
CA GLY A 58 -11.23 0.71 1.86
C GLY A 58 -11.43 -0.19 0.64
N LYS A 59 -11.16 0.32 -0.56
CA LYS A 59 -11.29 -0.44 -1.81
C LYS A 59 -9.93 -0.79 -2.39
N ALA A 60 -9.80 -2.04 -2.87
CA ALA A 60 -8.74 -2.47 -3.76
C ALA A 60 -9.35 -3.25 -4.93
N GLU A 61 -9.01 -2.83 -6.15
CA GLU A 61 -9.37 -3.46 -7.42
C GLU A 61 -8.11 -4.12 -7.99
N PHE A 62 -8.13 -5.43 -8.23
CA PHE A 62 -7.00 -6.10 -8.90
C PHE A 62 -6.92 -5.63 -10.34
N CYS A 63 -5.72 -5.33 -10.82
CA CYS A 63 -5.50 -4.83 -12.17
C CYS A 63 -4.72 -5.78 -13.06
N GLY A 64 -3.87 -6.66 -12.52
CA GLY A 64 -3.04 -7.57 -13.32
C GLY A 64 -1.73 -7.94 -12.63
N HIS A 65 -0.95 -8.80 -13.29
CA HIS A 65 0.38 -9.21 -12.86
C HIS A 65 1.46 -8.34 -13.51
N ALA A 66 2.53 -8.09 -12.78
CA ALA A 66 3.67 -7.31 -13.25
C ALA A 66 4.98 -7.79 -12.61
N ARG A 67 6.10 -7.36 -13.20
CA ARG A 67 7.43 -7.50 -12.60
C ARG A 67 8.15 -6.16 -12.57
N THR A 68 8.99 -5.92 -11.57
CA THR A 68 9.82 -4.70 -11.52
C THR A 68 10.71 -4.61 -12.77
N VAL A 69 10.88 -3.42 -13.34
CA VAL A 69 11.85 -3.17 -14.42
C VAL A 69 13.26 -3.34 -13.88
N GLU A 70 13.58 -2.55 -12.86
CA GLU A 70 14.81 -2.70 -12.09
C GLU A 70 14.83 -4.00 -11.29
N ARG A 71 16.04 -4.47 -11.01
CA ARG A 71 16.24 -5.58 -10.06
C ARG A 71 16.22 -5.02 -8.64
N TYR A 72 15.67 -5.80 -7.71
CA TYR A 72 15.75 -5.53 -6.28
C TYR A 72 16.12 -6.80 -5.48
N PRO A 73 16.82 -6.67 -4.35
CA PRO A 73 16.93 -7.74 -3.37
C PRO A 73 15.59 -7.93 -2.65
N LEU A 74 14.84 -8.98 -3.00
CA LEU A 74 13.73 -9.49 -2.20
C LEU A 74 14.23 -10.64 -1.34
N VAL A 75 14.15 -10.50 -0.02
CA VAL A 75 14.59 -11.50 0.97
C VAL A 75 13.42 -11.96 1.85
N ILE A 76 13.53 -13.14 2.48
CA ILE A 76 12.59 -13.62 3.50
C ILE A 76 13.31 -13.58 4.84
N ALA A 77 12.95 -12.63 5.70
CA ALA A 77 13.80 -12.25 6.81
C ALA A 77 13.07 -11.96 8.14
N GLY A 78 13.86 -11.89 9.20
CA GLY A 78 13.41 -11.62 10.57
C GLY A 78 12.66 -12.79 11.22
N ASN A 79 12.33 -12.63 12.50
CA ASN A 79 11.76 -13.69 13.34
C ASN A 79 10.29 -14.07 13.01
N TYR A 80 9.82 -13.67 11.83
CA TYR A 80 8.45 -13.82 11.33
C TYR A 80 8.40 -14.27 9.86
N ASN A 81 9.57 -14.50 9.22
CA ASN A 81 9.70 -14.86 7.81
C ASN A 81 8.93 -13.90 6.87
N ILE A 82 9.16 -12.59 7.05
CA ILE A 82 8.48 -11.55 6.28
C ILE A 82 9.25 -11.32 4.97
N PRO A 83 8.58 -11.28 3.80
CA PRO A 83 9.20 -10.83 2.56
C PRO A 83 9.52 -9.34 2.65
N ALA A 84 10.78 -8.97 2.45
CA ALA A 84 11.25 -7.59 2.47
C ALA A 84 11.94 -7.23 1.16
N LEU A 85 11.37 -6.27 0.42
CA LEU A 85 11.99 -5.66 -0.75
C LEU A 85 12.97 -4.57 -0.29
N LEU A 86 14.27 -4.84 -0.37
CA LEU A 86 15.30 -3.89 0.04
C LEU A 86 15.45 -2.82 -1.04
N ASN A 87 15.44 -1.54 -0.65
CA ASN A 87 15.54 -0.43 -1.60
C ASN A 87 16.99 -0.25 -2.11
N ARG A 88 17.40 -1.17 -3.00
CA ARG A 88 18.69 -1.22 -3.70
C ARG A 88 18.45 -1.53 -5.19
N PRO A 89 17.93 -0.57 -5.98
CA PRO A 89 17.67 -0.80 -7.40
C PRO A 89 18.95 -1.21 -8.13
N GLY A 90 18.81 -2.16 -9.06
CA GLY A 90 19.90 -2.72 -9.85
C GLY A 90 20.51 -4.00 -9.27
N GLU A 91 20.27 -4.34 -8.00
CA GLU A 91 20.75 -5.56 -7.32
C GLU A 91 19.66 -6.64 -7.22
N GLY A 92 20.01 -7.91 -7.01
CA GLY A 92 19.02 -8.98 -6.82
C GLY A 92 18.30 -9.41 -8.11
N GLN A 93 16.98 -9.54 -8.05
CA GLN A 93 16.14 -10.11 -9.13
C GLN A 93 15.05 -9.15 -9.58
N ARG A 94 14.47 -9.38 -10.76
CA ARG A 94 13.24 -8.69 -11.17
C ARG A 94 12.07 -9.32 -10.43
N VAL A 95 11.44 -8.56 -9.54
CA VAL A 95 10.47 -9.08 -8.58
C VAL A 95 9.08 -9.13 -9.19
N GLN A 96 8.44 -10.28 -9.15
CA GLN A 96 7.09 -10.57 -9.64
C GLN A 96 6.04 -10.26 -8.56
N GLY A 97 4.89 -9.74 -8.99
CA GLY A 97 3.80 -9.39 -8.09
C GLY A 97 2.55 -8.94 -8.83
N GLU A 98 1.65 -8.31 -8.08
CA GLU A 98 0.31 -7.96 -8.50
C GLU A 98 0.11 -6.44 -8.40
N VAL A 99 -0.52 -5.86 -9.41
CA VAL A 99 -0.92 -4.45 -9.43
C VAL A 99 -2.35 -4.34 -8.93
N TYR A 100 -2.57 -3.42 -7.98
CA TYR A 100 -3.89 -3.07 -7.47
C TYR A 100 -4.12 -1.57 -7.59
N LYS A 101 -5.36 -1.20 -7.87
CA LYS A 101 -5.87 0.16 -7.80
C LYS A 101 -6.64 0.34 -6.51
N VAL A 102 -6.16 1.21 -5.63
CA VAL A 102 -6.67 1.39 -4.27
C VAL A 102 -7.19 2.79 -4.03
N ASP A 103 -8.23 2.93 -3.20
CA ASP A 103 -8.66 4.25 -2.73
C ASP A 103 -7.77 4.79 -1.60
N ASN A 104 -7.92 6.08 -1.28
CA ASN A 104 -7.16 6.72 -0.21
C ASN A 104 -7.32 6.06 1.17
N THR A 105 -8.47 5.41 1.43
CA THR A 105 -8.73 4.70 2.69
C THR A 105 -7.86 3.46 2.79
N MET A 106 -7.86 2.64 1.73
CA MET A 106 -7.02 1.45 1.61
C MET A 106 -5.53 1.81 1.61
N LEU A 107 -5.13 2.88 0.92
CA LEU A 107 -3.74 3.34 0.91
C LEU A 107 -3.26 3.75 2.31
N ALA A 108 -4.08 4.48 3.07
CA ALA A 108 -3.77 4.87 4.44
C ALA A 108 -3.74 3.66 5.40
N PHE A 109 -4.65 2.69 5.22
CA PHE A 109 -4.62 1.43 5.94
C PHE A 109 -3.32 0.65 5.68
N LEU A 110 -2.90 0.53 4.42
CA LEU A 110 -1.68 -0.18 4.03
C LEU A 110 -0.41 0.51 4.55
N ASP A 111 -0.34 1.84 4.51
CA ASP A 111 0.76 2.60 5.10
C ASP A 111 0.91 2.32 6.61
N ALA A 112 -0.21 2.23 7.34
CA ALA A 112 -0.21 1.87 8.75
C ALA A 112 0.12 0.39 9.00
N PHE A 113 -0.40 -0.53 8.17
CA PHE A 113 -0.18 -1.97 8.27
C PHE A 113 1.30 -2.34 8.05
N GLU A 114 1.93 -1.75 7.04
CA GLU A 114 3.35 -1.92 6.72
C GLU A 114 4.28 -1.08 7.63
N GLY A 115 3.72 -0.35 8.60
CA GLY A 115 4.48 0.41 9.60
C GLY A 115 5.31 1.56 8.99
N CYS A 116 4.78 2.23 7.97
CA CYS A 116 5.43 3.37 7.34
C CYS A 116 5.51 4.58 8.27
N PRO A 117 6.56 5.42 8.16
CA PRO A 117 7.74 5.28 7.30
C PRO A 117 8.88 4.45 7.95
N SER A 118 8.65 3.86 9.12
CA SER A 118 9.73 3.29 9.96
C SER A 118 10.21 1.91 9.48
N MET A 119 9.27 0.98 9.24
CA MET A 119 9.57 -0.41 8.86
C MET A 119 9.72 -0.53 7.34
N TYR A 120 8.70 -0.09 6.61
CA TYR A 120 8.75 0.14 5.17
C TYR A 120 8.60 1.62 4.84
N GLN A 121 8.92 1.98 3.60
CA GLN A 121 8.68 3.27 2.99
C GLN A 121 7.91 3.03 1.69
N ARG A 122 6.84 3.81 1.47
CA ARG A 122 6.10 3.77 0.21
C ARG A 122 6.85 4.57 -0.85
N THR A 123 7.47 3.87 -1.79
CA THR A 123 8.29 4.41 -2.89
C THR A 123 7.65 4.13 -4.25
N LEU A 124 8.01 4.88 -5.30
CA LEU A 124 7.63 4.51 -6.68
C LEU A 124 8.60 3.46 -7.23
N ALA A 125 8.08 2.56 -8.06
CA ALA A 125 8.87 1.64 -8.88
C ALA A 125 8.29 1.54 -10.30
N GLN A 126 9.17 1.41 -11.29
CA GLN A 126 8.78 1.07 -12.66
C GLN A 126 8.53 -0.43 -12.78
N LEU A 127 7.43 -0.79 -13.44
CA LEU A 127 6.94 -2.15 -13.60
C LEU A 127 6.71 -2.44 -15.07
N GLU A 128 7.10 -3.64 -15.52
CA GLU A 128 6.70 -4.21 -16.80
C GLU A 128 5.49 -5.11 -16.55
N LEU A 129 4.37 -4.81 -17.21
CA LEU A 129 3.14 -5.57 -17.11
C LEU A 129 3.26 -6.94 -17.79
N GLN A 130 2.71 -7.97 -17.15
CA GLN A 130 2.60 -9.31 -17.71
C GLN A 130 1.19 -9.54 -18.27
N ASP A 131 0.16 -9.08 -17.57
CA ASP A 131 -1.22 -9.01 -18.04
C ASP A 131 -1.97 -7.81 -17.42
N TRP A 132 -3.22 -7.61 -17.82
CA TRP A 132 -4.12 -6.63 -17.21
C TRP A 132 -5.59 -7.08 -17.31
N GLU A 133 -6.34 -7.02 -16.22
CA GLU A 133 -7.80 -7.23 -16.17
C GLU A 133 -8.51 -5.90 -16.51
N GLY A 134 -9.13 -5.82 -17.70
CA GLY A 134 -9.88 -4.63 -18.12
C GLY A 134 -10.42 -4.70 -19.56
N GLY A 135 -11.04 -3.61 -20.01
CA GLY A 135 -11.60 -3.49 -21.37
C GLY A 135 -10.58 -3.08 -22.44
N GLU A 136 -11.07 -2.72 -23.64
CA GLU A 136 -10.26 -2.43 -24.84
C GLU A 136 -9.24 -1.28 -24.70
N GLN A 137 -9.32 -0.48 -23.64
CA GLN A 137 -8.40 0.64 -23.34
C GLN A 137 -7.34 0.27 -22.29
N SER A 138 -7.19 -1.01 -21.96
CA SER A 138 -6.22 -1.49 -20.98
C SER A 138 -4.77 -1.38 -21.49
N PRO A 139 -3.79 -1.15 -20.60
CA PRO A 139 -2.39 -1.32 -20.93
C PRO A 139 -2.09 -2.72 -21.50
N THR A 140 -1.25 -2.81 -22.53
CA THR A 140 -0.84 -4.10 -23.11
C THR A 140 0.29 -4.74 -22.29
N ALA A 141 0.37 -6.07 -22.31
CA ALA A 141 1.53 -6.80 -21.78
C ALA A 141 2.85 -6.27 -22.39
N GLY A 142 3.90 -6.19 -21.57
CA GLY A 142 5.17 -5.55 -21.91
C GLY A 142 5.20 -4.02 -21.76
N SER A 143 4.04 -3.36 -21.53
CA SER A 143 4.02 -1.92 -21.23
C SER A 143 4.71 -1.62 -19.90
N ILE A 144 5.37 -0.47 -19.82
CA ILE A 144 5.96 0.04 -18.57
C ILE A 144 4.98 1.02 -17.91
N MET A 145 4.80 0.87 -16.60
CA MET A 145 4.06 1.83 -15.76
C MET A 145 4.77 2.07 -14.41
N GLU A 146 4.32 3.08 -13.69
CA GLU A 146 4.74 3.33 -12.30
C GLU A 146 3.61 3.00 -11.33
N ALA A 147 3.97 2.35 -10.22
CA ALA A 147 3.08 2.16 -9.08
C ALA A 147 3.87 2.32 -7.76
N PHE A 148 3.15 2.54 -6.67
CA PHE A 148 3.76 2.55 -5.34
C PHE A 148 4.07 1.13 -4.86
N VAL A 149 5.22 0.96 -4.23
CA VAL A 149 5.66 -0.29 -3.61
C VAL A 149 6.17 0.00 -2.19
N TYR A 150 5.93 -0.93 -1.27
CA TYR A 150 6.50 -0.90 0.08
C TYR A 150 7.91 -1.51 0.03
N SER A 151 8.92 -0.66 -0.09
CA SER A 151 10.34 -1.04 -0.02
C SER A 151 10.95 -0.60 1.32
N THR A 152 12.12 -1.10 1.70
CA THR A 152 12.75 -0.71 2.96
C THR A 152 14.23 -0.37 2.83
N THR A 153 14.64 0.72 3.47
CA THR A 153 16.03 1.06 3.82
C THR A 153 16.40 0.65 5.25
N SER A 154 15.43 0.19 6.05
CA SER A 154 15.54 -0.10 7.48
C SER A 154 15.86 -1.58 7.75
N TYR A 155 16.94 -2.11 7.16
CA TYR A 155 17.30 -3.54 7.23
C TYR A 155 18.67 -3.81 7.85
N GLN A 156 18.88 -5.03 8.34
CA GLN A 156 20.18 -5.50 8.82
C GLN A 156 21.11 -5.81 7.64
N PRO A 157 22.38 -5.37 7.64
CA PRO A 157 23.31 -5.64 6.53
C PRO A 157 23.51 -7.13 6.20
N ALA A 158 23.30 -8.01 7.18
CA ALA A 158 23.35 -9.46 6.99
C ALA A 158 22.25 -10.00 6.04
N TRP A 159 21.15 -9.27 5.83
CA TRP A 159 20.08 -9.69 4.92
C TRP A 159 20.54 -9.71 3.45
N LEU A 160 21.52 -8.86 3.08
CA LEU A 160 22.14 -8.86 1.75
C LEU A 160 23.00 -10.10 1.44
N LYS A 161 23.15 -11.02 2.41
CA LYS A 161 23.85 -12.31 2.24
C LYS A 161 22.88 -13.49 2.08
N GLN A 162 21.58 -13.23 2.08
CA GLN A 162 20.54 -14.25 1.90
C GLN A 162 20.25 -14.48 0.41
N THR A 163 19.48 -15.54 0.12
CA THR A 163 18.89 -15.76 -1.20
C THR A 163 17.99 -14.59 -1.59
N PHE A 164 18.15 -14.09 -2.82
CA PHE A 164 17.24 -13.12 -3.43
C PHE A 164 16.22 -13.84 -4.30
N TYR A 165 14.94 -13.63 -4.00
CA TYR A 165 13.82 -14.30 -4.66
C TYR A 165 13.26 -13.46 -5.81
N GLU A 166 12.87 -14.08 -6.92
CA GLU A 166 12.09 -13.40 -7.97
C GLU A 166 10.60 -13.29 -7.62
N SER A 167 10.06 -14.23 -6.84
CA SER A 167 8.67 -14.24 -6.39
C SER A 167 8.62 -14.83 -4.98
N TYR A 168 7.85 -14.20 -4.11
CA TYR A 168 7.58 -14.72 -2.77
C TYR A 168 6.32 -15.61 -2.77
N ASP A 169 6.40 -16.72 -2.04
CA ASP A 169 5.26 -17.54 -1.64
C ASP A 169 5.48 -18.05 -0.21
N ALA A 170 4.55 -17.75 0.71
CA ALA A 170 4.61 -18.24 2.10
C ALA A 170 4.65 -19.78 2.22
N TYR A 171 4.24 -20.50 1.18
CA TYR A 171 4.14 -21.96 1.13
C TYR A 171 5.19 -22.60 0.21
N GLY A 172 6.14 -21.83 -0.30
CA GLY A 172 7.17 -22.30 -1.22
C GLY A 172 8.27 -23.18 -0.59
N ASP A 173 9.03 -23.84 -1.46
CA ASP A 173 10.05 -24.87 -1.12
C ASP A 173 11.21 -24.38 -0.22
N HIS A 174 11.30 -23.10 0.07
CA HIS A 174 12.29 -22.55 1.01
C HIS A 174 11.99 -22.89 2.48
N GLY A 175 10.80 -23.39 2.81
CA GLY A 175 10.45 -23.86 4.17
C GLY A 175 10.38 -22.76 5.25
N LEU A 176 10.39 -21.49 4.85
CA LEU A 176 10.32 -20.31 5.72
C LEU A 176 8.90 -19.75 5.72
N THR A 177 7.93 -20.51 6.25
CA THR A 177 6.52 -20.09 6.27
C THR A 177 6.32 -18.83 7.11
N TYR A 178 5.52 -17.90 6.60
CA TYR A 178 5.14 -16.67 7.30
C TYR A 178 4.54 -16.95 8.68
N ILE A 179 4.98 -16.21 9.69
CA ILE A 179 4.48 -16.32 11.06
C ILE A 179 3.72 -15.04 11.40
N ASN A 180 2.42 -15.16 11.67
CA ASN A 180 1.61 -14.04 12.13
C ASN A 180 2.11 -13.55 13.51
N ARG A 181 2.15 -12.23 13.69
CA ARG A 181 2.61 -11.58 14.94
C ARG A 181 1.75 -11.98 16.15
N ASP A 182 0.45 -12.15 15.95
CA ASP A 182 -0.49 -12.46 17.04
C ASP A 182 -0.44 -13.94 17.43
N ASP A 183 -0.25 -14.84 16.48
CA ASP A 183 -0.03 -16.28 16.77
C ASP A 183 1.26 -16.50 17.56
N LYS A 184 2.34 -15.77 17.21
CA LYS A 184 3.59 -15.83 17.96
C LYS A 184 3.45 -15.36 19.41
N ARG A 185 2.70 -14.27 19.64
CA ARG A 185 2.37 -13.80 21.00
C ARG A 185 1.58 -14.83 21.79
N ARG A 186 0.68 -15.57 21.12
CA ARG A 186 -0.18 -16.59 21.74
C ARG A 186 0.56 -17.89 22.09
N THR A 187 1.63 -18.23 21.37
CA THR A 187 2.41 -19.47 21.59
C THR A 187 3.46 -19.37 22.69
N GLY A 188 3.63 -18.22 23.35
CA GLY A 188 4.54 -18.05 24.49
C GLY A 188 6.03 -18.00 24.14
N TYR A 189 6.42 -18.22 22.88
CA TYR A 189 7.79 -18.02 22.39
C TYR A 189 8.09 -16.54 22.11
N GLY A 190 8.08 -15.74 23.18
CA GLY A 190 8.56 -14.36 23.23
C GLY A 190 9.91 -14.28 23.93
N PHE A 191 10.86 -13.59 23.28
CA PHE A 191 12.06 -13.04 23.93
C PHE A 191 11.70 -11.74 24.65
#